data_AF-A0A832R0S6-F1
#
_entry.id   AF-A0A832R0S6-F1
#
_cell.length_a   1.000
_cell.length_b   1.000
_cell.length_c   1.000
_cell.angle_alpha   90.00
_cell.angle_beta   90.00
_cell.angle_gamma   90.00
#
_symmetry.space_group_name_H-M   'P 1'
#
loop_
_entity.id
_entity.type
_entity.pdbx_description
1 polymer ?
#
loop_
_entity_poly.entity_id
_entity_poly.type
_entity_poly.pdbx_seq_one_letter_code
_entity_poly.pdbx_strand_id
1 'polypeptide(L)'
;MAVVTFQLDYQTAWGQEVCICGSTPELGSFNESEGLLLKFDGNRWFADINISESKEISYYYYIKQGNSVIRREWGSHRKIYIIKSKKQFVVQDLWKNKPYHHYLYSSVFTDTVFRHNKTTRTPKYFNQSILLNVICPYVSREQLLSISGNCDELGNWDVAKSLKLTPTENGVWQIVLNAAKLPAKVNYKFVIIDKATKELVFWEDGGNRFLIAENGQKDNTVFVEMALQFHHNNFKFKGTGTSIPLFSLKTDDSFGIGEFTDLRKMI
;
A
#
# COMPACT_ATOMS: atom_id res chain seq x y z
N MET A 1 24.71 5.87 4.90
CA MET A 1 24.22 5.39 3.60
C MET A 1 23.51 4.08 3.86
N ALA A 2 22.30 3.93 3.32
CA ALA A 2 21.50 2.71 3.43
C ALA A 2 21.42 2.05 2.06
N VAL A 3 21.63 0.73 2.01
CA VAL A 3 21.38 -0.06 0.79
C VAL A 3 19.90 -0.41 0.76
N VAL A 4 19.22 -0.20 -0.37
CA VAL A 4 17.84 -0.62 -0.59
C VAL A 4 17.84 -1.71 -1.66
N THR A 5 17.47 -2.92 -1.25
CA THR A 5 17.34 -4.09 -2.13
C THR A 5 15.88 -4.30 -2.46
N PHE A 6 15.49 -4.07 -3.70
CA PHE A 6 14.16 -4.38 -4.23
C PHE A 6 14.12 -5.83 -4.71
N GLN A 7 13.05 -6.54 -4.39
CA GLN A 7 12.80 -7.93 -4.77
C GLN A 7 11.35 -8.07 -5.23
N LEU A 8 11.13 -8.66 -6.39
CA LEU A 8 9.81 -8.86 -6.97
C LEU A 8 9.70 -10.28 -7.51
N ASP A 9 8.76 -11.04 -6.94
CA ASP A 9 8.38 -12.35 -7.46
C ASP A 9 7.41 -12.15 -8.62
N TYR A 10 7.92 -12.15 -9.85
CA TYR A 10 7.14 -11.91 -11.06
C TYR A 10 7.63 -12.79 -12.21
N GLN A 11 6.70 -13.48 -12.86
CA GLN A 11 6.98 -14.30 -14.03
C GLN A 11 6.85 -13.49 -15.31
N THR A 12 7.87 -13.57 -16.16
CA THR A 12 7.93 -12.88 -17.45
C THR A 12 7.88 -13.88 -18.60
N ALA A 13 7.35 -13.46 -19.74
CA ALA A 13 7.52 -14.20 -21.00
C ALA A 13 8.93 -13.98 -21.56
N TRP A 14 9.33 -14.81 -22.53
CA TRP A 14 10.62 -14.64 -23.19
C TRP A 14 10.74 -13.25 -23.84
N GLY A 15 11.89 -12.59 -23.62
CA GLY A 15 12.15 -11.23 -24.08
C GLY A 15 11.48 -10.12 -23.28
N GLN A 16 10.75 -10.44 -22.20
CA GLN A 16 10.22 -9.43 -21.27
C GLN A 16 11.19 -9.19 -20.12
N GLU A 17 11.28 -7.93 -19.72
CA GLU A 17 12.16 -7.44 -18.68
C GLU A 17 11.37 -6.65 -17.63
N VAL A 18 11.72 -6.82 -16.35
CA VAL A 18 11.14 -6.04 -15.26
C VAL A 18 12.01 -4.82 -15.01
N CYS A 19 11.40 -3.65 -15.00
CA CYS A 19 12.04 -2.39 -14.67
C CYS A 19 11.34 -1.71 -13.50
N ILE A 20 12.09 -0.89 -12.76
CA ILE A 20 11.62 -0.03 -11.68
C ILE A 20 11.94 1.42 -12.02
N CYS A 21 10.98 2.32 -11.83
CA CYS A 21 11.17 3.75 -11.97
C CYS A 21 10.64 4.47 -10.73
N GLY A 22 11.22 5.60 -10.36
CA GLY A 22 10.86 6.29 -9.12
C GLY A 22 11.49 7.65 -8.93
N SER A 23 11.25 8.24 -7.77
CA SER A 23 11.54 9.64 -7.44
C SER A 23 13.02 9.96 -7.24
N THR A 24 13.91 8.97 -7.27
CA THR A 24 15.34 9.17 -7.03
C THR A 24 16.13 9.07 -8.32
N PRO A 25 17.32 9.69 -8.41
CA PRO A 25 18.18 9.56 -9.59
C PRO A 25 18.53 8.12 -9.90
N GLU A 26 18.75 7.29 -8.87
CA GLU A 26 19.06 5.86 -9.02
C GLU A 26 17.87 5.05 -9.62
N LEU A 27 16.67 5.62 -9.60
CA LEU A 27 15.44 5.06 -10.17
C LEU A 27 14.93 5.88 -11.37
N GLY A 28 15.77 6.74 -11.95
CA GLY A 28 15.46 7.52 -13.16
C GLY A 28 14.59 8.75 -12.95
N SER A 29 14.34 9.21 -11.73
CA SER A 29 13.57 10.45 -11.43
C SER A 29 12.23 10.54 -12.17
N PHE A 30 11.47 9.44 -12.20
CA PHE A 30 10.21 9.27 -12.94
C PHE A 30 10.32 9.31 -14.48
N ASN A 31 11.53 9.22 -15.02
CA ASN A 31 11.78 9.01 -16.44
C ASN A 31 12.03 7.52 -16.74
N GLU A 32 11.07 6.84 -17.38
CA GLU A 32 11.17 5.40 -17.69
C GLU A 32 12.27 5.04 -18.70
N SER A 33 12.81 6.00 -19.44
CA SER A 33 14.02 5.77 -20.27
C SER A 33 15.28 5.61 -19.43
N GLU A 34 15.27 6.16 -18.22
CA GLU A 34 16.35 6.08 -17.22
C GLU A 34 15.99 5.14 -16.05
N GLY A 35 14.84 4.46 -16.13
CA GLY A 35 14.44 3.49 -15.11
C GLY A 35 15.41 2.32 -15.02
N LEU A 36 15.53 1.77 -13.82
CA LEU A 36 16.47 0.73 -13.49
C LEU A 36 15.95 -0.64 -13.95
N LEU A 37 16.74 -1.35 -14.75
CA LEU A 37 16.48 -2.74 -15.14
C LEU A 37 16.81 -3.68 -13.98
N LEU A 38 15.87 -4.55 -13.60
CA LEU A 38 16.11 -5.55 -12.56
C LEU A 38 16.91 -6.73 -13.14
N LYS A 39 17.69 -7.36 -12.26
CA LYS A 39 18.37 -8.63 -12.52
C LYS A 39 17.46 -9.79 -12.13
N PHE A 40 17.63 -10.94 -12.77
CA PHE A 40 16.88 -12.16 -12.46
C PHE A 40 17.83 -13.22 -11.89
N ASP A 41 17.53 -13.77 -10.71
CA ASP A 41 18.35 -14.81 -10.07
C ASP A 41 17.90 -16.25 -10.38
N GLY A 42 16.91 -16.43 -11.25
CA GLY A 42 16.27 -17.71 -11.54
C GLY A 42 14.94 -17.91 -10.81
N ASN A 43 14.69 -17.18 -9.73
CA ASN A 43 13.45 -17.26 -8.96
C ASN A 43 12.71 -15.91 -8.90
N ARG A 44 13.45 -14.81 -8.76
CA ARG A 44 12.90 -13.46 -8.57
C ARG A 44 13.71 -12.39 -9.30
N TRP A 45 13.05 -11.25 -9.50
CA TRP A 45 13.68 -10.05 -10.00
C TRP A 45 14.20 -9.20 -8.84
N PHE A 46 15.37 -8.60 -8.97
CA PHE A 46 15.95 -7.78 -7.90
C PHE A 46 16.87 -6.66 -8.42
N ALA A 47 17.02 -5.62 -7.62
CA ALA A 47 17.99 -4.56 -7.84
C ALA A 47 18.37 -3.88 -6.52
N ASP A 48 19.60 -3.38 -6.45
CA ASP A 48 20.11 -2.63 -5.31
C ASP A 48 20.35 -1.17 -5.68
N ILE A 49 19.95 -0.25 -4.80
CA ILE A 49 20.33 1.16 -4.87
C ILE A 49 20.92 1.63 -3.55
N ASN A 50 21.75 2.66 -3.61
CA ASN A 50 22.35 3.28 -2.44
C ASN A 50 21.67 4.61 -2.14
N ILE A 51 21.23 4.81 -0.90
CA ILE A 51 20.55 6.02 -0.46
C ILE A 51 21.38 6.70 0.63
N SER A 52 21.89 7.89 0.33
CA SER A 52 22.79 8.63 1.22
C SER A 52 22.05 9.38 2.33
N GLU A 53 20.82 9.82 2.07
CA GLU A 53 20.03 10.68 2.96
C GLU A 53 18.68 10.05 3.32
N SER A 54 18.17 10.38 4.51
CA SER A 54 16.83 9.95 4.91
C SER A 54 15.78 10.66 4.05
N LYS A 55 15.01 9.92 3.27
CA LYS A 55 14.00 10.47 2.36
C LYS A 55 12.89 9.46 2.08
N GLU A 56 11.73 9.98 1.68
CA GLU A 56 10.71 9.15 1.07
C GLU A 56 11.10 8.83 -0.37
N ILE A 57 10.95 7.57 -0.75
CA ILE A 57 11.13 7.09 -2.12
C ILE A 57 9.77 6.67 -2.63
N SER A 58 9.36 7.26 -3.74
CA SER A 58 8.17 6.89 -4.48
C SER A 58 8.58 6.13 -5.74
N TYR A 59 8.03 4.95 -5.99
CA TYR A 59 8.45 4.10 -7.12
C TYR A 59 7.34 3.20 -7.63
N TYR A 60 7.52 2.64 -8.82
CA TYR A 60 6.61 1.69 -9.44
C TYR A 60 7.33 0.78 -10.42
N TYR A 61 6.73 -0.38 -10.70
CA TYR A 61 7.25 -1.36 -11.65
C TYR A 61 6.54 -1.29 -13.01
N TYR A 62 7.28 -1.63 -14.05
CA TYR A 62 6.78 -1.73 -15.41
C TYR A 62 7.54 -2.82 -16.18
N ILE A 63 6.90 -3.36 -17.21
CA ILE A 63 7.43 -4.44 -18.04
C ILE A 63 7.78 -3.86 -19.41
N LYS A 64 9.03 -4.07 -19.81
CA LYS A 64 9.54 -3.75 -21.14
C LYS A 64 9.63 -5.01 -21.99
N GLN A 65 9.45 -4.85 -23.29
CA GLN A 65 9.77 -5.85 -24.31
C GLN A 65 10.41 -5.12 -25.49
N GLY A 66 11.72 -5.28 -25.66
CA GLY A 66 12.52 -4.42 -26.53
C GLY A 66 12.42 -2.95 -26.09
N ASN A 67 12.11 -2.05 -27.02
CA ASN A 67 12.00 -0.61 -26.74
C ASN A 67 10.61 -0.17 -26.24
N SER A 68 9.67 -1.10 -26.08
CA SER A 68 8.28 -0.78 -25.74
C SER A 68 7.93 -1.18 -24.31
N VAL A 69 7.22 -0.29 -23.61
CA VAL A 69 6.59 -0.61 -22.33
C VAL A 69 5.24 -1.26 -22.60
N ILE A 70 5.12 -2.54 -22.25
CA ILE A 70 3.91 -3.34 -22.51
C ILE A 70 2.95 -3.33 -21.32
N ARG A 71 3.45 -3.03 -20.11
CA ARG A 71 2.65 -3.07 -18.89
C ARG A 71 3.22 -2.17 -17.80
N ARG A 72 2.35 -1.55 -17.01
CA ARG A 72 2.69 -0.86 -15.77
C ARG A 72 1.89 -1.45 -14.61
N GLU A 73 2.44 -1.39 -13.41
CA GLU A 73 1.66 -1.73 -12.22
C GLU A 73 0.49 -0.74 -12.05
N TRP A 74 -0.58 -1.20 -11.40
CA TRP A 74 -1.77 -0.40 -11.21
C TRP A 74 -1.70 0.45 -9.91
N GLY A 75 -2.37 1.61 -9.92
CA GLY A 75 -2.61 2.44 -8.74
C GLY A 75 -1.58 3.55 -8.54
N SER A 76 -1.59 4.18 -7.36
CA SER A 76 -0.57 5.16 -6.99
C SER A 76 0.81 4.50 -6.85
N HIS A 77 1.87 5.30 -7.00
CA HIS A 77 3.23 4.83 -6.76
C HIS A 77 3.38 4.31 -5.34
N ARG A 78 4.20 3.27 -5.16
CA ARG A 78 4.60 2.77 -3.84
C ARG A 78 5.43 3.84 -3.14
N LYS A 79 5.28 3.96 -1.82
CA LYS A 79 6.09 4.87 -1.02
C LYS A 79 6.71 4.15 0.17
N ILE A 80 7.99 4.40 0.37
CA ILE A 80 8.75 3.91 1.51
C ILE A 80 9.67 5.01 2.03
N TYR A 81 9.72 5.18 3.34
CA TYR A 81 10.61 6.15 3.97
C TYR A 81 11.93 5.48 4.37
N ILE A 82 13.01 5.84 3.69
CA ILE A 82 14.35 5.33 3.98
C ILE A 82 15.01 6.23 5.02
N ILE A 83 15.68 5.63 6.00
CA ILE A 83 16.48 6.36 6.99
C ILE A 83 17.95 5.98 6.90
N LYS A 84 18.83 6.98 6.81
CA LYS A 84 20.28 6.78 6.62
C LYS A 84 20.99 6.05 7.77
N SER A 85 20.36 6.00 8.95
CA SER A 85 20.90 5.32 10.13
C SER A 85 20.70 3.80 10.10
N LYS A 86 19.91 3.29 9.16
CA LYS A 86 19.82 1.85 8.88
C LYS A 86 20.87 1.45 7.88
N LYS A 87 21.36 0.22 8.03
CA LYS A 87 22.33 -0.36 7.11
C LYS A 87 21.64 -0.79 5.82
N GLN A 88 20.48 -1.43 5.94
CA GLN A 88 19.80 -2.05 4.81
C GLN A 88 18.28 -1.99 4.92
N PHE A 89 17.63 -1.82 3.78
CA PHE A 89 16.22 -2.11 3.55
C PHE A 89 16.13 -3.25 2.55
N VAL A 90 15.40 -4.31 2.89
CA VAL A 90 15.09 -5.41 1.97
C VAL A 90 13.61 -5.35 1.69
N VAL A 91 13.25 -4.97 0.48
CA VAL A 91 11.88 -4.70 0.04
C VAL A 91 11.39 -5.85 -0.81
N GLN A 92 10.55 -6.69 -0.22
CA GLN A 92 9.80 -7.73 -0.92
C GLN A 92 8.50 -7.13 -1.45
N ASP A 93 8.46 -6.89 -2.76
CA ASP A 93 7.31 -6.37 -3.49
C ASP A 93 6.45 -7.49 -4.08
N LEU A 94 5.15 -7.21 -4.15
CA LEU A 94 4.18 -7.97 -4.94
C LEU A 94 3.64 -7.10 -6.06
N TRP A 95 3.53 -7.62 -7.29
CA TRP A 95 2.98 -6.87 -8.42
C TRP A 95 1.53 -6.42 -8.17
N LYS A 96 1.24 -5.12 -8.35
CA LYS A 96 -0.13 -4.58 -8.22
C LYS A 96 -0.91 -4.76 -9.52
N ASN A 97 -1.83 -5.71 -9.53
CA ASN A 97 -2.86 -5.80 -10.55
C ASN A 97 -3.97 -4.78 -10.32
N LYS A 98 -4.70 -4.42 -11.39
CA LYS A 98 -5.93 -3.64 -11.25
C LYS A 98 -6.98 -4.47 -10.48
N PRO A 99 -7.45 -4.01 -9.31
CA PRO A 99 -8.42 -4.77 -8.53
C PRO A 99 -9.82 -4.67 -9.15
N TYR A 100 -10.66 -5.67 -8.91
CA TYR A 100 -12.07 -5.64 -9.30
C TYR A 100 -12.78 -4.40 -8.73
N HIS A 101 -12.60 -4.14 -7.43
CA HIS A 101 -13.14 -2.99 -6.71
C HIS A 101 -12.37 -1.68 -6.93
N HIS A 102 -11.71 -1.47 -8.07
CA HIS A 102 -10.97 -0.23 -8.36
C HIS A 102 -11.82 1.06 -8.28
N TYR A 103 -13.16 0.95 -8.39
CA TYR A 103 -14.07 2.09 -8.20
C TYR A 103 -13.99 2.70 -6.79
N LEU A 104 -13.52 1.95 -5.80
CA LEU A 104 -13.30 2.42 -4.42
C LEU A 104 -12.16 3.44 -4.30
N TYR A 105 -11.42 3.69 -5.38
CA TYR A 105 -10.39 4.72 -5.46
C TYR A 105 -10.88 6.02 -6.11
N SER A 106 -12.18 6.12 -6.43
CA SER A 106 -12.80 7.39 -6.85
C SER A 106 -13.02 8.33 -5.65
N SER A 107 -13.11 9.63 -5.93
CA SER A 107 -13.21 10.69 -4.91
C SER A 107 -14.39 10.51 -3.96
N VAL A 108 -15.52 9.98 -4.42
CA VAL A 108 -16.67 9.64 -3.54
C VAL A 108 -16.21 8.75 -2.40
N PHE A 109 -15.41 7.73 -2.66
CA PHE A 109 -14.91 6.84 -1.61
C PHE A 109 -13.71 7.45 -0.90
N THR A 110 -12.68 7.90 -1.62
CA THR A 110 -11.42 8.30 -1.00
C THR A 110 -11.53 9.59 -0.18
N ASP A 111 -12.41 10.50 -0.59
CA ASP A 111 -12.53 11.82 -0.01
C ASP A 111 -13.75 11.94 0.92
N THR A 112 -14.65 10.94 0.92
CA THR A 112 -15.81 10.89 1.82
C THR A 112 -15.95 9.56 2.58
N VAL A 113 -16.48 8.50 1.96
CA VAL A 113 -16.94 7.27 2.64
C VAL A 113 -15.81 6.54 3.38
N PHE A 114 -14.68 6.38 2.69
CA PHE A 114 -13.48 5.65 3.15
C PHE A 114 -12.33 6.62 3.42
N ARG A 115 -12.65 7.89 3.71
CA ARG A 115 -11.65 8.91 4.01
C ARG A 115 -11.00 8.65 5.36
N HIS A 116 -9.67 8.55 5.34
CA HIS A 116 -8.84 8.54 6.53
C HIS A 116 -7.86 9.71 6.51
N ASN A 117 -7.58 10.28 7.68
CA ASN A 117 -6.50 11.26 7.83
C ASN A 117 -5.17 10.54 7.63
N LYS A 118 -4.54 10.78 6.48
CA LYS A 118 -3.25 10.21 6.13
C LYS A 118 -2.19 10.74 7.06
N THR A 119 -1.39 9.84 7.62
CA THR A 119 -0.29 10.23 8.49
C THR A 119 0.90 10.63 7.65
N THR A 120 1.36 11.88 7.80
CA THR A 120 2.58 12.41 7.17
C THR A 120 3.83 12.17 8.02
N ARG A 121 3.67 11.57 9.21
CA ARG A 121 4.78 11.29 10.11
C ARG A 121 5.63 10.16 9.53
N THR A 122 6.93 10.35 9.62
CA THR A 122 7.90 9.33 9.22
C THR A 122 7.78 8.11 10.13
N PRO A 123 7.82 6.89 9.57
CA PRO A 123 7.77 5.68 10.36
C PRO A 123 9.00 5.59 11.27
N LYS A 124 8.77 5.14 12.52
CA LYS A 124 9.85 4.87 13.48
C LYS A 124 10.27 3.42 13.33
N TYR A 125 11.52 3.20 12.97
CA TYR A 125 12.10 1.86 12.82
C TYR A 125 12.89 1.44 14.07
N PHE A 126 12.66 0.21 14.51
CA PHE A 126 13.47 -0.47 15.53
C PHE A 126 14.82 -0.92 14.95
N ASN A 127 15.77 -1.34 15.80
CA ASN A 127 17.04 -1.92 15.34
C ASN A 127 16.82 -3.03 14.29
N GLN A 128 15.90 -3.94 14.60
CA GLN A 128 15.44 -5.03 13.74
C GLN A 128 13.95 -4.80 13.44
N SER A 129 13.60 -4.47 12.19
CA SER A 129 12.24 -4.04 11.84
C SER A 129 11.63 -4.86 10.73
N ILE A 130 10.32 -5.06 10.82
CA ILE A 130 9.47 -5.51 9.71
C ILE A 130 8.43 -4.44 9.44
N LEU A 131 8.38 -3.92 8.22
CA LEU A 131 7.34 -3.01 7.75
C LEU A 131 6.37 -3.79 6.87
N LEU A 132 5.11 -3.85 7.27
CA LEU A 132 4.04 -4.41 6.44
C LEU A 132 3.27 -3.25 5.81
N ASN A 133 3.16 -3.26 4.48
CA ASN A 133 2.36 -2.32 3.73
C ASN A 133 1.20 -3.06 3.04
N VAL A 134 -0.02 -2.64 3.39
CA VAL A 134 -1.26 -3.34 3.07
C VAL A 134 -2.15 -2.46 2.22
N ILE A 135 -2.65 -3.01 1.12
CA ILE A 135 -3.67 -2.41 0.26
C ILE A 135 -5.02 -2.92 0.74
N CYS A 136 -5.79 -2.06 1.39
CA CYS A 136 -7.13 -2.33 1.89
C CYS A 136 -8.05 -1.12 1.62
N PRO A 137 -8.81 -1.13 0.51
CA PRO A 137 -9.74 -0.06 0.16
C PRO A 137 -11.12 -0.21 0.81
N TYR A 138 -11.32 -1.16 1.73
CA TYR A 138 -12.63 -1.52 2.29
C TYR A 138 -12.91 -0.89 3.66
N VAL A 139 -11.95 -0.17 4.23
CA VAL A 139 -12.04 0.38 5.58
C VAL A 139 -12.85 1.68 5.55
N SER A 140 -13.95 1.70 6.29
CA SER A 140 -14.79 2.88 6.42
C SER A 140 -14.20 3.93 7.35
N ARG A 141 -14.65 5.19 7.24
CA ARG A 141 -14.17 6.29 8.09
C ARG A 141 -14.25 5.99 9.60
N GLU A 142 -15.24 5.22 10.04
CA GLU A 142 -15.40 4.82 11.45
C GLU A 142 -14.72 3.49 11.81
N GLN A 143 -13.88 2.96 10.91
CA GLN A 143 -13.18 1.68 11.10
C GLN A 143 -11.66 1.85 11.07
N LEU A 144 -10.95 0.83 11.53
CA LEU A 144 -9.49 0.76 11.48
C LEU A 144 -9.06 -0.61 10.97
N LEU A 145 -7.99 -0.61 10.17
CA LEU A 145 -7.26 -1.82 9.87
C LEU A 145 -6.30 -2.13 11.02
N SER A 146 -6.33 -3.38 11.49
CA SER A 146 -5.43 -3.88 12.53
C SER A 146 -4.88 -5.26 12.14
N ILE A 147 -3.87 -5.74 12.86
CA ILE A 147 -3.25 -7.05 12.70
C ILE A 147 -3.35 -7.83 14.01
N SER A 148 -3.69 -9.11 13.93
CA SER A 148 -3.67 -10.04 15.05
C SER A 148 -3.06 -11.38 14.61
N GLY A 149 -2.42 -12.09 15.53
CA GLY A 149 -1.67 -13.30 15.20
C GLY A 149 -1.41 -14.18 16.41
N ASN A 150 -0.67 -15.27 16.21
CA ASN A 150 -0.50 -16.34 17.20
C ASN A 150 0.61 -16.13 18.24
N CYS A 151 1.08 -14.90 18.43
CA CYS A 151 2.10 -14.57 19.42
C CYS A 151 1.68 -13.37 20.29
N ASP A 152 2.36 -13.18 21.41
CA ASP A 152 2.06 -12.14 22.40
C ASP A 152 2.09 -10.73 21.77
N GLU A 153 3.09 -10.46 20.92
CA GLU A 153 3.24 -9.18 20.22
C GLU A 153 2.07 -8.87 19.28
N LEU A 154 1.38 -9.90 18.76
CA LEU A 154 0.21 -9.77 17.89
C LEU A 154 -1.11 -10.14 18.60
N GLY A 155 -1.08 -10.27 19.92
CA GLY A 155 -2.26 -10.43 20.76
C GLY A 155 -2.85 -11.84 20.83
N ASN A 156 -2.17 -12.89 20.36
CA ASN A 156 -2.66 -14.29 20.41
C ASN A 156 -4.10 -14.48 19.88
N TRP A 157 -4.42 -13.90 18.73
CA TRP A 157 -5.76 -13.91 18.10
C TRP A 157 -6.86 -13.18 18.86
N ASP A 158 -6.52 -12.49 19.95
CA ASP A 158 -7.43 -11.59 20.66
C ASP A 158 -7.51 -10.25 19.92
N VAL A 159 -8.67 -9.96 19.33
CA VAL A 159 -8.92 -8.74 18.56
C VAL A 159 -8.77 -7.48 19.42
N ALA A 160 -9.08 -7.56 20.73
CA ALA A 160 -8.92 -6.43 21.63
C ALA A 160 -7.45 -6.03 21.82
N LYS A 161 -6.52 -6.98 21.58
CA LYS A 161 -5.07 -6.78 21.63
C LYS A 161 -4.43 -6.58 20.25
N SER A 162 -5.24 -6.52 19.19
CA SER A 162 -4.73 -6.31 17.83
C SER A 162 -3.99 -4.97 17.69
N LEU A 163 -2.95 -4.96 16.85
CA LEU A 163 -2.15 -3.77 16.60
C LEU A 163 -2.72 -2.99 15.42
N LYS A 164 -2.94 -1.69 15.61
CA LYS A 164 -3.53 -0.81 14.58
C LYS A 164 -2.51 -0.46 13.51
N LEU A 165 -2.92 -0.51 12.25
CA LEU A 165 -2.16 0.01 11.12
C LEU A 165 -2.42 1.52 10.96
N THR A 166 -1.45 2.21 10.38
CA THR A 166 -1.49 3.63 10.09
C THR A 166 -1.86 3.86 8.63
N PRO A 167 -2.88 4.68 8.31
CA PRO A 167 -3.21 5.02 6.93
C PRO A 167 -2.15 5.98 6.38
N THR A 168 -1.52 5.60 5.26
CA THR A 168 -0.48 6.41 4.60
C THR A 168 -0.97 7.01 3.28
N GLU A 169 -1.82 6.29 2.56
CA GLU A 169 -2.52 6.78 1.36
C GLU A 169 -3.95 6.26 1.28
N ASN A 170 -4.66 6.62 0.21
CA ASN A 170 -6.02 6.12 -0.05
C ASN A 170 -5.98 4.59 -0.22
N GLY A 171 -6.59 3.88 0.74
CA GLY A 171 -6.59 2.42 0.75
C GLY A 171 -5.23 1.78 1.04
N VAL A 172 -4.22 2.54 1.49
CA VAL A 172 -2.87 2.02 1.81
C VAL A 172 -2.56 2.26 3.28
N TRP A 173 -2.14 1.19 3.94
CA TRP A 173 -1.91 1.13 5.37
C TRP A 173 -0.52 0.56 5.67
N GLN A 174 0.08 0.98 6.78
CA GLN A 174 1.39 0.52 7.19
C GLN A 174 1.47 0.22 8.69
N ILE A 175 2.28 -0.76 9.06
CA ILE A 175 2.72 -0.99 10.45
C ILE A 175 4.17 -1.43 10.47
N VAL A 176 4.93 -0.88 11.43
CA VAL A 176 6.30 -1.32 11.74
C VAL A 176 6.25 -2.20 12.99
N LEU A 177 6.68 -3.45 12.85
CA LEU A 177 6.81 -4.41 13.92
C LEU A 177 8.27 -4.51 14.39
N ASN A 178 8.47 -4.74 15.68
CA ASN A 178 9.81 -5.00 16.23
C ASN A 178 10.14 -6.48 16.03
N ALA A 179 10.97 -6.78 15.02
CA ALA A 179 11.29 -8.15 14.64
C ALA A 179 12.00 -8.93 15.76
N ALA A 180 12.76 -8.23 16.61
CA ALA A 180 13.48 -8.84 17.73
C ALA A 180 12.56 -9.44 18.81
N LYS A 181 11.30 -9.01 18.87
CA LYS A 181 10.30 -9.53 19.81
C LYS A 181 9.46 -10.65 19.22
N LEU A 182 9.43 -10.78 17.90
CA LEU A 182 8.59 -11.78 17.24
C LEU A 182 9.28 -13.16 17.27
N PRO A 183 8.52 -14.26 17.37
CA PRO A 183 9.02 -15.57 17.00
C PRO A 183 9.52 -15.59 15.55
N ALA A 184 10.44 -16.50 15.23
CA ALA A 184 11.00 -16.68 13.89
C ALA A 184 9.95 -16.75 12.77
N LYS A 185 8.85 -17.43 13.05
CA LYS A 185 7.73 -17.66 12.14
C LYS A 185 6.43 -17.39 12.87
N VAL A 186 5.57 -16.55 12.29
CA VAL A 186 4.34 -16.09 12.94
C VAL A 186 3.16 -16.26 11.98
N ASN A 187 2.07 -16.82 12.49
CA ASN A 187 0.80 -16.81 11.78
C ASN A 187 0.02 -15.55 12.18
N TYR A 188 -0.52 -14.85 11.19
CA TYR A 188 -1.28 -13.63 11.44
C TYR A 188 -2.41 -13.44 10.42
N LYS A 189 -3.32 -12.52 10.71
CA LYS A 189 -4.31 -12.01 9.77
C LYS A 189 -4.55 -10.52 10.01
N PHE A 190 -4.97 -9.84 8.96
CA PHE A 190 -5.52 -8.50 9.10
C PHE A 190 -7.01 -8.55 9.49
N VAL A 191 -7.43 -7.56 10.28
CA VAL A 191 -8.80 -7.37 10.72
C VAL A 191 -9.24 -5.93 10.54
N ILE A 192 -10.51 -5.74 10.23
CA ILE A 192 -11.18 -4.45 10.30
C ILE A 192 -11.93 -4.41 11.63
N ILE A 193 -11.72 -3.36 12.42
CA ILE A 193 -12.38 -3.14 13.70
C ILE A 193 -13.09 -1.80 13.72
N ASP A 194 -14.12 -1.68 14.56
CA ASP A 194 -14.80 -0.42 14.80
C ASP A 194 -13.91 0.54 15.62
N LYS A 195 -13.91 1.83 15.27
CA LYS A 195 -13.10 2.83 15.98
C LYS A 195 -13.59 3.09 17.39
N ALA A 196 -14.90 3.13 17.61
CA ALA A 196 -15.51 3.48 18.88
C ALA A 196 -15.54 2.26 19.81
N THR A 197 -16.12 1.15 19.37
CA THR A 197 -16.33 -0.03 20.22
C THR A 197 -15.10 -0.94 20.31
N LYS A 198 -14.16 -0.83 19.35
CA LYS A 198 -13.04 -1.77 19.16
C LYS A 198 -13.47 -3.19 18.84
N GLU A 199 -14.75 -3.40 18.52
CA GLU A 199 -15.26 -4.70 18.14
C GLU A 199 -14.78 -5.08 16.73
N LEU A 200 -14.67 -6.39 16.54
CA LEU A 200 -14.37 -6.97 15.24
C LEU A 200 -15.51 -6.66 14.26
N VAL A 201 -15.16 -6.07 13.13
CA VAL A 201 -16.06 -5.93 11.98
C VAL A 201 -15.83 -7.07 10.99
N PHE A 202 -14.57 -7.35 10.65
CA PHE A 202 -14.24 -8.33 9.61
C PHE A 202 -12.83 -8.90 9.77
N TRP A 203 -12.69 -10.21 9.65
CA TRP A 203 -11.39 -10.86 9.42
C TRP A 203 -11.12 -10.97 7.93
N GLU A 204 -9.88 -10.80 7.49
CA GLU A 204 -9.57 -11.10 6.09
C GLU A 204 -9.96 -12.54 5.73
N ASP A 205 -10.42 -12.70 4.50
CA ASP A 205 -10.80 -13.99 3.93
C ASP A 205 -9.58 -14.89 3.67
N GLY A 206 -9.81 -16.20 3.70
CA GLY A 206 -8.79 -17.21 3.42
C GLY A 206 -8.07 -17.74 4.65
N GLY A 207 -6.95 -18.43 4.44
CA GLY A 207 -6.11 -18.99 5.50
C GLY A 207 -5.33 -17.92 6.27
N ASN A 208 -4.66 -18.32 7.36
CA ASN A 208 -3.73 -17.44 8.06
C ASN A 208 -2.55 -17.10 7.15
N ARG A 209 -2.10 -15.85 7.20
CA ARG A 209 -0.85 -15.42 6.58
C ARG A 209 0.32 -15.92 7.41
N PHE A 210 1.45 -16.10 6.75
CA PHE A 210 2.68 -16.54 7.37
C PHE A 210 3.74 -15.44 7.24
N LEU A 211 4.27 -14.97 8.36
CA LEU A 211 5.37 -14.01 8.40
C LEU A 211 6.66 -14.76 8.79
N ILE A 212 7.68 -14.66 7.94
CA ILE A 212 9.03 -15.13 8.26
C ILE A 212 9.78 -13.95 8.91
N ALA A 213 9.64 -13.82 10.23
CA ALA A 213 10.20 -12.70 10.96
C ALA A 213 11.74 -12.70 10.98
N GLU A 214 12.36 -13.88 10.82
CA GLU A 214 13.81 -14.05 10.68
C GLU A 214 14.43 -13.13 9.61
N ASN A 215 13.67 -12.80 8.55
CA ASN A 215 14.13 -11.88 7.50
C ASN A 215 14.40 -10.47 8.04
N GLY A 216 13.65 -10.03 9.04
CA GLY A 216 13.81 -8.74 9.72
C GLY A 216 14.66 -8.81 10.99
N GLN A 217 15.02 -10.00 11.49
CA GLN A 217 15.85 -10.22 12.68
C GLN A 217 17.35 -10.10 12.36
N LYS A 218 17.71 -9.01 11.68
CA LYS A 218 19.08 -8.66 11.33
C LYS A 218 19.37 -7.25 11.80
N ASP A 219 20.53 -7.06 12.42
CA ASP A 219 20.87 -5.77 13.02
C ASP A 219 20.92 -4.64 11.99
N ASN A 220 20.31 -3.51 12.36
CA ASN A 220 20.16 -2.33 11.53
C ASN A 220 19.50 -2.58 10.16
N THR A 221 18.63 -3.59 10.07
CA THR A 221 17.89 -3.94 8.86
C THR A 221 16.39 -3.66 9.03
N VAL A 222 15.77 -3.22 7.95
CA VAL A 222 14.31 -3.17 7.80
C VAL A 222 13.91 -4.12 6.69
N PHE A 223 13.21 -5.19 7.03
CA PHE A 223 12.52 -6.03 6.05
C PHE A 223 11.15 -5.43 5.75
N VAL A 224 10.75 -5.41 4.49
CA VAL A 224 9.52 -4.74 4.06
C VAL A 224 8.73 -5.67 3.17
N GLU A 225 7.47 -5.91 3.51
CA GLU A 225 6.52 -6.55 2.60
C GLU A 225 5.58 -5.49 2.04
N MET A 226 5.67 -5.25 0.74
CA MET A 226 4.96 -4.19 0.05
C MET A 226 3.76 -4.70 -0.74
N ALA A 227 2.69 -3.90 -0.74
CA ALA A 227 1.47 -4.15 -1.51
C ALA A 227 0.73 -5.46 -1.16
N LEU A 228 0.74 -5.87 0.12
CA LEU A 228 -0.08 -6.98 0.62
C LEU A 228 -1.55 -6.67 0.38
N GLN A 229 -2.22 -7.44 -0.47
CA GLN A 229 -3.65 -7.24 -0.75
C GLN A 229 -4.49 -7.78 0.39
N PHE A 230 -5.35 -6.95 1.00
CA PHE A 230 -6.33 -7.44 1.95
C PHE A 230 -7.42 -8.25 1.21
N HIS A 231 -7.72 -9.45 1.69
CA HIS A 231 -8.72 -10.30 1.07
C HIS A 231 -10.11 -10.05 1.65
N HIS A 232 -11.01 -9.57 0.80
CA HIS A 232 -12.43 -9.45 1.09
C HIS A 232 -13.24 -9.87 -0.15
N ASN A 233 -13.33 -11.18 -0.36
CA ASN A 233 -13.82 -11.82 -1.58
C ASN A 233 -15.29 -11.48 -1.89
N ASN A 234 -16.10 -11.24 -0.85
CA ASN A 234 -17.52 -10.97 -0.96
C ASN A 234 -17.90 -9.52 -0.61
N PHE A 235 -16.97 -8.58 -0.70
CA PHE A 235 -17.25 -7.18 -0.40
C PHE A 235 -18.33 -6.62 -1.33
N LYS A 236 -19.35 -5.99 -0.74
CA LYS A 236 -20.40 -5.27 -1.47
C LYS A 236 -20.63 -3.92 -0.83
N PHE A 237 -20.35 -2.85 -1.56
CA PHE A 237 -20.75 -1.51 -1.14
C PHE A 237 -22.26 -1.32 -1.40
N LYS A 238 -22.97 -0.84 -0.38
CA LYS A 238 -24.36 -0.37 -0.50
C LYS A 238 -24.38 1.10 -0.13
N GLY A 239 -24.93 1.92 -1.01
CA GLY A 239 -25.10 3.35 -0.79
C GLY A 239 -26.43 3.82 -1.35
N THR A 240 -26.90 4.96 -0.86
CA THR A 240 -27.99 5.71 -1.46
C THR A 240 -27.42 6.97 -2.10
N GLY A 241 -28.06 7.44 -3.16
CA GLY A 241 -27.66 8.65 -3.87
C GLY A 241 -28.88 9.33 -4.46
N THR A 242 -28.77 10.65 -4.67
CA THR A 242 -29.81 11.44 -5.30
C THR A 242 -29.37 11.76 -6.72
N SER A 243 -30.24 11.46 -7.69
CA SER A 243 -30.06 11.94 -9.06
C SER A 243 -30.69 13.32 -9.18
N ILE A 244 -29.87 14.35 -9.40
CA ILE A 244 -30.33 15.71 -9.65
C ILE A 244 -30.13 15.97 -11.15
N PRO A 245 -31.21 16.08 -11.95
CA PRO A 245 -31.09 16.43 -13.35
C PRO A 245 -30.44 17.81 -13.49
N LEU A 246 -29.53 17.98 -14.46
CA LEU A 246 -28.81 19.24 -14.65
C LEU A 246 -29.77 20.43 -14.78
N PHE A 247 -30.85 20.28 -15.55
CA PHE A 247 -31.87 21.32 -15.75
C PHE A 247 -32.63 21.74 -14.47
N SER A 248 -32.50 20.98 -13.38
CA SER A 248 -33.09 21.31 -12.08
C SER A 248 -32.19 22.23 -11.25
N LEU A 249 -30.92 22.40 -11.64
CA LEU A 249 -30.02 23.36 -11.00
C LEU A 249 -30.37 24.77 -11.45
N LYS A 250 -30.60 25.65 -10.48
CA LYS A 250 -30.87 27.07 -10.71
C LYS A 250 -29.92 27.86 -9.83
N THR A 251 -29.11 28.73 -10.43
CA THR A 251 -28.23 29.63 -9.69
C THR A 251 -28.45 31.05 -10.18
N ASP A 252 -28.08 32.03 -9.35
CA ASP A 252 -28.29 33.46 -9.68
C ASP A 252 -27.48 33.93 -10.91
N ASP A 253 -26.47 33.15 -11.33
CA ASP A 253 -25.61 33.48 -12.47
C ASP A 253 -26.03 32.77 -13.77
N SER A 254 -27.13 32.01 -13.76
CA SER A 254 -27.62 31.31 -14.96
C SER A 254 -29.06 31.65 -15.30
N PHE A 255 -29.49 31.32 -16.51
CA PHE A 255 -30.85 31.55 -16.98
C PHE A 255 -31.89 30.58 -16.37
N GLY A 256 -31.53 29.84 -15.31
CA GLY A 256 -32.45 28.95 -14.60
C GLY A 256 -32.85 27.68 -15.39
N ILE A 257 -32.11 27.37 -16.45
CA ILE A 257 -32.29 26.19 -17.31
C ILE A 257 -31.33 25.04 -16.97
N GLY A 258 -30.47 25.23 -15.97
CA GLY A 258 -29.45 24.29 -15.53
C GLY A 258 -28.34 24.08 -16.56
N GLU A 259 -27.25 24.83 -16.38
CA GLU A 259 -26.05 24.74 -17.22
C GLU A 259 -24.91 24.06 -16.48
N PHE A 260 -23.87 23.60 -17.19
CA PHE A 260 -22.71 22.95 -16.55
C PHE A 260 -21.94 23.87 -15.59
N THR A 261 -22.06 25.19 -15.77
CA THR A 261 -21.54 26.20 -14.83
C THR A 261 -22.24 26.13 -13.47
N ASP A 262 -23.53 25.81 -13.44
CA ASP A 262 -24.32 25.65 -12.21
C ASP A 262 -23.87 24.44 -11.39
N LEU A 263 -23.38 23.39 -12.06
CA LEU A 263 -22.90 22.18 -11.39
C LEU A 263 -21.75 22.48 -10.42
N ARG A 264 -20.88 23.45 -10.75
CA ARG A 264 -19.74 23.82 -9.88
C ARG A 264 -20.18 24.45 -8.56
N LYS A 265 -21.35 25.08 -8.51
CA LYS A 265 -21.88 25.70 -7.29
C LYS A 265 -22.63 24.72 -6.40
N MET A 266 -23.06 23.58 -6.95
CA MET A 266 -23.73 22.50 -6.20
C MET A 266 -22.74 21.65 -5.38
N ILE A 267 -21.50 21.52 -5.86
CA ILE A 267 -20.47 20.61 -5.33
C ILE A 267 -19.59 21.32 -4.29
#